data_AF-A0A497QLH1-F1
#
_entry.id   AF-A0A497QLH1-F1
#
_cell.length_a   1.000
_cell.length_b   1.000
_cell.length_c   1.000
_cell.angle_alpha   90.00
_cell.angle_beta   90.00
_cell.angle_gamma   90.00
#
_symmetry.space_group_name_H-M   'P 1'
#
loop_
_entity.id
_entity.type
_entity.pdbx_description
1 polymer ?
#
loop_
_entity_poly.entity_id
_entity_poly.type
_entity_poly.pdbx_seq_one_letter_code
_entity_poly.pdbx_strand_id
1 'polypeptide(L)'
;MIETPYIEVEIISSQDPKQKILDMLKQRAKKNHHVKSHFKGTPENPILRVDYDSLEQFKAGYNRDRLIYENFIKFINLQEVSFSKIPLRKIRIEDDDIYLIMKYRTNCKEPIRNNYNFTFRIIELIGLGASFEEVQDGFILFYQTKEDFKIGLMDLLNLEEVRTYLDSIGMLIPSIERFLNQIQDKTFKKPPKLT
;
A
#
# COMPACT_ATOMS: atom_id res chain seq x y z
N MET A 1 17.27 0.21 26.14
CA MET A 1 15.95 -0.42 25.88
C MET A 1 15.68 -0.29 24.40
N ILE A 2 15.28 -1.38 23.73
CA ILE A 2 14.84 -1.28 22.33
C ILE A 2 13.44 -0.68 22.38
N GLU A 3 13.27 0.51 21.84
CA GLU A 3 11.94 1.11 21.69
C GLU A 3 11.07 0.22 20.80
N THR A 4 9.79 0.08 21.15
CA THR A 4 8.84 -0.65 20.32
C THR A 4 8.71 0.02 18.95
N PRO A 5 8.52 -0.75 17.86
CA PRO A 5 8.38 -0.17 16.53
C PRO A 5 7.12 0.68 16.43
N TYR A 6 7.21 1.78 15.69
CA TYR A 6 6.07 2.65 15.44
C TYR A 6 6.09 3.25 14.04
N ILE A 7 4.93 3.76 13.65
CA ILE A 7 4.77 4.65 12.50
C ILE A 7 3.98 5.86 12.96
N GLU A 8 4.43 7.04 12.53
CA GLU A 8 3.66 8.27 12.64
C GLU A 8 3.40 8.83 11.27
N VAL A 9 2.15 9.18 10.98
CA VAL A 9 1.74 9.76 9.70
C VAL A 9 1.27 11.18 9.92
N GLU A 10 1.91 12.10 9.21
CA GLU A 10 1.57 13.51 9.14
C GLU A 10 1.18 13.88 7.70
N ILE A 11 0.15 14.69 7.55
CA ILE A 11 -0.26 15.22 6.25
C ILE A 11 0.41 16.58 6.04
N ILE A 12 1.37 16.63 5.10
CA ILE A 12 2.12 17.84 4.76
C ILE A 12 1.26 18.74 3.89
N SER A 13 0.69 18.19 2.81
CA SER A 13 -0.20 18.89 1.88
C SER A 13 -1.30 17.96 1.40
N SER A 14 -2.50 18.48 1.16
CA SER A 14 -3.65 17.71 0.70
C SER A 14 -4.74 18.60 0.12
N GLN A 15 -5.45 18.09 -0.89
CA GLN A 15 -6.68 18.69 -1.40
C GLN A 15 -7.93 18.33 -0.57
N ASP A 16 -7.93 17.19 0.14
CA ASP A 16 -8.97 16.79 1.11
C ASP A 16 -8.56 17.21 2.55
N PRO A 17 -9.52 17.34 3.49
CA PRO A 17 -9.20 17.63 4.90
C PRO A 17 -8.23 16.60 5.52
N LYS A 18 -7.17 17.07 6.20
CA LYS A 18 -6.12 16.21 6.82
C LYS A 18 -6.72 15.11 7.70
N GLN A 19 -7.67 15.47 8.57
CA GLN A 19 -8.31 14.53 9.49
C GLN A 19 -9.00 13.38 8.77
N LYS A 20 -9.70 13.66 7.67
CA LYS A 20 -10.39 12.64 6.87
C LYS A 20 -9.41 11.60 6.30
N ILE A 21 -8.27 12.05 5.80
CA ILE A 21 -7.22 11.17 5.27
C ILE A 21 -6.62 10.30 6.38
N LEU A 22 -6.34 10.91 7.53
CA LEU A 22 -5.81 10.19 8.68
C LEU A 22 -6.82 9.19 9.25
N ASP A 23 -8.12 9.47 9.22
CA ASP A 23 -9.17 8.52 9.60
C ASP A 23 -9.22 7.32 8.65
N MET A 24 -9.06 7.53 7.34
CA MET A 24 -8.96 6.43 6.36
C MET A 24 -7.74 5.54 6.64
N LEU A 25 -6.58 6.14 6.92
CA LEU A 25 -5.37 5.42 7.31
C LEU A 25 -5.55 4.64 8.62
N LYS A 26 -6.24 5.23 9.61
CA LYS A 26 -6.54 4.58 10.88
C LYS A 26 -7.45 3.37 10.69
N GLN A 27 -8.47 3.49 9.84
CA GLN A 27 -9.33 2.36 9.47
C GLN A 27 -8.53 1.24 8.78
N ARG A 28 -7.63 1.61 7.86
CA ARG A 28 -6.72 0.67 7.18
C ARG A 28 -5.82 -0.07 8.18
N ALA A 29 -5.22 0.63 9.13
CA ALA A 29 -4.38 0.02 10.16
C ALA A 29 -5.16 -1.02 10.99
N LYS A 30 -6.41 -0.71 11.37
CA LYS A 30 -7.28 -1.61 12.14
C LYS A 30 -7.66 -2.89 11.39
N LYS A 31 -7.78 -2.85 10.05
CA LYS A 31 -8.09 -4.04 9.24
C LYS A 31 -6.93 -5.03 9.21
N ASN A 32 -5.70 -4.56 9.39
CA ASN A 32 -4.53 -5.35 9.03
C ASN A 32 -3.83 -6.03 10.17
N HIS A 33 -3.90 -5.49 11.37
CA HIS A 33 -3.07 -5.94 12.47
C HIS A 33 -3.73 -5.71 13.82
N HIS A 34 -3.29 -6.49 14.82
CA HIS A 34 -3.48 -6.18 16.24
C HIS A 34 -2.63 -4.96 16.65
N VAL A 35 -2.75 -3.84 15.93
CA VAL A 35 -2.02 -2.60 16.20
C VAL A 35 -2.88 -1.64 17.01
N LYS A 36 -2.23 -0.91 17.91
CA LYS A 36 -2.86 0.20 18.61
C LYS A 36 -2.62 1.47 17.80
N SER A 37 -3.69 2.22 17.54
CA SER A 37 -3.60 3.49 16.81
C SER A 37 -4.32 4.61 17.54
N HIS A 38 -3.68 5.76 17.62
CA HIS A 38 -4.21 6.94 18.30
C HIS A 38 -3.75 8.22 17.58
N PHE A 39 -4.50 9.30 17.81
CA PHE A 39 -4.11 10.62 17.32
C PHE A 39 -3.27 11.33 18.37
N LYS A 40 -2.25 12.05 17.92
CA LYS A 40 -1.46 12.99 18.71
C LYS A 40 -1.26 14.29 17.92
N GLY A 41 -0.60 15.27 18.52
CA GLY A 41 -0.40 16.59 17.91
C GLY A 41 -1.54 17.54 18.24
N THR A 42 -1.76 18.54 17.38
CA THR A 42 -2.82 19.54 17.55
C THR A 42 -3.97 19.30 16.55
N PRO A 43 -5.15 19.89 16.75
CA PRO A 43 -6.23 19.82 15.76
C PRO A 43 -5.84 20.34 14.37
N GLU A 44 -4.95 21.33 14.30
CA GLU A 44 -4.45 21.93 13.05
C GLU A 44 -3.38 21.04 12.38
N ASN A 45 -2.60 20.33 13.19
CA ASN A 45 -1.56 19.41 12.74
C ASN A 45 -1.70 18.04 13.41
N PRO A 46 -2.76 17.29 13.04
CA PRO A 46 -2.99 15.97 13.60
C PRO A 46 -1.95 14.99 13.05
N ILE A 47 -1.50 14.08 13.92
CA ILE A 47 -0.59 13.00 13.58
C ILE A 47 -1.25 11.69 13.99
N LEU A 48 -1.34 10.74 13.05
CA LEU A 48 -1.75 9.37 13.36
C LEU A 48 -0.53 8.59 13.81
N ARG A 49 -0.54 8.08 15.05
CA ARG A 49 0.47 7.15 15.55
C ARG A 49 -0.08 5.72 15.54
N VAL A 50 0.72 4.80 15.03
CA VAL A 50 0.47 3.36 15.03
C VAL A 50 1.63 2.67 15.74
N ASP A 51 1.33 2.03 16.85
CA ASP A 51 2.29 1.28 17.65
C ASP A 51 2.18 -0.22 17.36
N TYR A 52 3.34 -0.87 17.29
CA TYR A 52 3.46 -2.32 17.12
C TYR A 52 4.02 -2.93 18.40
N ASP A 53 3.51 -4.10 18.79
CA ASP A 53 3.96 -4.76 20.01
C ASP A 53 5.37 -5.36 19.84
N SER A 54 5.79 -5.67 18.60
CA SER A 54 7.11 -6.21 18.30
C SER A 54 7.61 -5.91 16.88
N LEU A 55 8.92 -6.10 16.65
CA LEU A 55 9.54 -5.97 15.33
C LEU A 55 9.01 -7.00 14.32
N GLU A 56 8.69 -8.20 14.80
CA GLU A 56 8.11 -9.28 14.00
C GLU A 56 6.74 -8.89 13.46
N GLN A 57 5.87 -8.31 14.31
CA GLN A 57 4.57 -7.81 13.86
C GLN A 57 4.71 -6.67 12.84
N PHE A 58 5.64 -5.75 13.08
CA PHE A 58 5.96 -4.67 12.13
C PHE A 58 6.38 -5.24 10.78
N LYS A 59 7.35 -6.17 10.77
CA LYS A 59 7.82 -6.85 9.57
C LYS A 59 6.71 -7.64 8.87
N ALA A 60 5.83 -8.31 9.62
CA ALA A 60 4.72 -9.05 9.05
C ALA A 60 3.76 -8.13 8.27
N GLY A 61 3.50 -6.92 8.76
CA GLY A 61 2.69 -5.94 8.05
C GLY A 61 3.28 -5.48 6.73
N TYR A 62 4.58 -5.20 6.71
CA TYR A 62 5.28 -4.76 5.50
C TYR A 62 5.64 -5.90 4.53
N ASN A 63 5.50 -7.17 4.93
CA ASN A 63 5.70 -8.31 4.03
C ASN A 63 4.39 -8.94 3.56
N ARG A 64 3.25 -8.48 4.07
CA ARG A 64 1.94 -9.12 3.84
C ARG A 64 1.59 -9.21 2.35
N ASP A 65 1.79 -8.13 1.62
CA ASP A 65 1.42 -8.04 0.21
C ASP A 65 2.49 -8.62 -0.72
N ARG A 66 3.67 -8.94 -0.20
CA ARG A 66 4.82 -9.46 -0.96
C ARG A 66 4.45 -10.70 -1.77
N LEU A 67 3.66 -11.61 -1.19
CA LEU A 67 3.21 -12.82 -1.89
C LEU A 67 2.36 -12.49 -3.13
N ILE A 68 1.47 -11.51 -3.04
CA ILE A 68 0.61 -11.10 -4.17
C ILE A 68 1.48 -10.57 -5.30
N TYR A 69 2.38 -9.67 -4.97
CA TYR A 69 3.33 -9.06 -5.89
C TYR A 69 4.28 -10.08 -6.55
N GLU A 70 4.84 -11.02 -5.78
CA GLU A 70 5.71 -12.08 -6.33
C GLU A 70 4.95 -12.99 -7.29
N ASN A 71 3.71 -13.37 -6.97
CA ASN A 71 2.90 -14.16 -7.89
C ASN A 71 2.47 -13.34 -9.11
N PHE A 72 2.17 -12.05 -8.94
CA PHE A 72 1.85 -11.16 -10.05
C PHE A 72 3.03 -11.13 -11.03
N ILE A 73 4.26 -10.88 -10.58
CA ILE A 73 5.47 -10.90 -11.41
C ILE A 73 5.65 -12.25 -12.13
N LYS A 74 5.44 -13.38 -11.44
CA LYS A 74 5.51 -14.70 -12.09
C LYS A 74 4.48 -14.83 -13.21
N PHE A 75 3.26 -14.36 -12.97
CA PHE A 75 2.17 -14.39 -13.94
C PHE A 75 2.45 -13.49 -15.17
N ILE A 76 3.11 -12.34 -14.97
CA ILE A 76 3.65 -11.50 -16.06
C ILE A 76 4.69 -12.27 -16.88
N ASN A 77 5.70 -12.82 -16.21
CA ASN A 77 6.85 -13.46 -16.86
C ASN A 77 6.45 -14.70 -17.66
N LEU A 78 5.38 -15.39 -17.27
CA LEU A 78 4.80 -16.51 -18.00
C LEU A 78 3.95 -16.09 -19.22
N GLN A 79 3.86 -14.78 -19.51
CA GLN A 79 3.01 -14.19 -20.55
C GLN A 79 1.52 -14.57 -20.45
N GLU A 80 1.06 -14.96 -19.25
CA GLU A 80 -0.36 -15.25 -19.01
C GLU A 80 -1.21 -13.96 -18.98
N VAL A 81 -0.56 -12.79 -18.94
CA VAL A 81 -1.17 -11.46 -19.11
C VAL A 81 -0.55 -10.74 -20.29
N SER A 82 -1.40 -10.28 -21.21
CA SER A 82 -1.00 -9.36 -22.26
C SER A 82 -1.20 -7.92 -21.79
N PHE A 83 -0.11 -7.27 -21.36
CA PHE A 83 -0.12 -5.86 -20.94
C PHE A 83 -0.46 -4.89 -22.08
N SER A 84 -0.38 -5.33 -23.34
CA SER A 84 -0.75 -4.52 -24.50
C SER A 84 -2.23 -4.11 -24.49
N LYS A 85 -3.07 -4.79 -23.72
CA LYS A 85 -4.50 -4.47 -23.54
C LYS A 85 -4.80 -3.72 -22.25
N ILE A 86 -3.82 -3.55 -21.36
CA ILE A 86 -4.00 -2.79 -20.13
C ILE A 86 -3.73 -1.34 -20.48
N PRO A 87 -4.71 -0.42 -20.33
CA PRO A 87 -4.49 0.99 -20.56
C PRO A 87 -3.55 1.51 -19.46
N LEU A 88 -2.24 1.45 -19.72
CA LEU A 88 -1.25 2.04 -18.83
C LEU A 88 -1.50 3.55 -18.83
N ARG A 89 -1.88 4.08 -17.67
CA ARG A 89 -2.00 5.53 -17.49
C ARG A 89 -0.60 6.11 -17.69
N LYS A 90 -0.43 7.00 -18.65
CA LYS A 90 0.83 7.77 -18.77
C LYS A 90 0.95 8.62 -17.51
N ILE A 91 1.88 8.27 -16.63
CA ILE A 91 2.22 9.07 -15.46
C ILE A 91 2.71 10.42 -15.99
N ARG A 92 1.94 11.49 -15.78
CA ARG A 92 2.42 12.85 -15.94
C ARG A 92 2.85 13.32 -14.57
N ILE A 93 4.14 13.25 -14.30
CA ILE A 93 4.73 13.92 -13.14
C ILE A 93 4.91 15.38 -13.56
N GLU A 94 3.81 16.12 -13.60
CA GLU A 94 3.87 17.59 -13.55
C GLU A 94 3.66 17.95 -12.07
N ASP A 95 4.61 18.70 -11.49
CA ASP A 95 4.65 19.02 -10.06
C ASP A 95 3.40 19.78 -9.58
N ASP A 96 2.64 20.38 -10.51
CA ASP A 96 1.52 21.26 -10.21
C ASP A 96 0.23 20.52 -9.78
N ASP A 97 0.14 19.20 -9.94
CA ASP A 97 -1.08 18.41 -9.71
C ASP A 97 -0.90 17.29 -8.66
N ILE A 98 -0.21 17.56 -7.54
CA ILE A 98 -0.10 16.60 -6.43
C ILE A 98 -1.34 16.67 -5.53
N TYR A 99 -2.09 15.57 -5.43
CA TYR A 99 -3.25 15.45 -4.55
C TYR A 99 -2.89 15.42 -3.06
N LEU A 100 -1.83 14.68 -2.71
CA LEU A 100 -1.50 14.39 -1.31
C LEU A 100 0.00 14.17 -1.11
N ILE A 101 0.56 14.87 -0.12
CA ILE A 101 1.93 14.68 0.39
C ILE A 101 1.83 14.25 1.85
N MET A 102 2.40 13.08 2.18
CA MET A 102 2.41 12.53 3.53
C MET A 102 3.84 12.28 4.01
N LYS A 103 4.09 12.56 5.28
CA LYS A 103 5.34 12.20 5.94
C LYS A 103 5.09 11.04 6.91
N TYR A 104 5.84 9.96 6.71
CA TYR A 104 5.92 8.82 7.62
C TYR A 104 7.19 8.97 8.47
N ARG A 105 7.06 8.97 9.79
CA ARG A 105 8.19 8.85 10.72
C ARG A 105 8.19 7.48 11.36
N THR A 106 9.37 6.90 11.55
CA THR A 106 9.51 5.58 12.19
C THR A 106 10.90 5.41 12.80
N ASN A 107 10.99 4.60 13.85
CA ASN A 107 12.26 4.10 14.37
C ASN A 107 12.73 2.81 13.64
N CYS A 108 11.95 2.28 12.70
CA CYS A 108 12.21 1.02 11.99
C CYS A 108 12.11 1.19 10.47
N LYS A 109 13.05 1.92 9.86
CA LYS A 109 13.01 2.25 8.41
C LYS A 109 13.21 1.03 7.49
N GLU A 110 14.02 0.07 7.90
CA GLU A 110 14.48 -1.00 6.99
C GLU A 110 13.34 -1.87 6.42
N PRO A 111 12.36 -2.36 7.20
CA PRO A 111 11.25 -3.13 6.62
C PRO A 111 10.39 -2.31 5.66
N ILE A 112 10.19 -1.01 5.94
CA ILE A 112 9.45 -0.10 5.05
C ILE A 112 10.20 0.08 3.74
N ARG A 113 11.51 0.36 3.81
CA ARG A 113 12.37 0.54 2.63
C ARG A 113 12.33 -0.68 1.72
N ASN A 114 12.45 -1.87 2.29
CA ASN A 114 12.42 -3.12 1.54
C ASN A 114 11.06 -3.34 0.85
N ASN A 115 9.97 -3.02 1.54
CA ASN A 115 8.63 -3.06 0.95
C ASN A 115 8.52 -2.05 -0.19
N TYR A 116 8.81 -0.76 0.05
CA TYR A 116 8.65 0.27 -0.98
C TYR A 116 9.52 0.03 -2.22
N ASN A 117 10.78 -0.39 -2.06
CA ASN A 117 11.63 -0.74 -3.19
C ASN A 117 11.03 -1.85 -4.07
N PHE A 118 10.24 -2.75 -3.48
CA PHE A 118 9.59 -3.84 -4.19
C PHE A 118 8.24 -3.42 -4.77
N THR A 119 7.38 -2.78 -3.96
CA THR A 119 6.01 -2.44 -4.36
C THR A 119 5.97 -1.27 -5.34
N PHE A 120 6.85 -0.27 -5.20
CA PHE A 120 6.82 0.89 -6.10
C PHE A 120 7.20 0.53 -7.53
N ARG A 121 8.08 -0.45 -7.74
CA ARG A 121 8.37 -0.98 -9.09
C ARG A 121 7.12 -1.58 -9.74
N ILE A 122 6.24 -2.18 -8.95
CA ILE A 122 5.00 -2.78 -9.46
C ILE A 122 3.93 -1.71 -9.68
N ILE A 123 3.85 -0.73 -8.78
CA ILE A 123 3.03 0.47 -8.89
C ILE A 123 3.35 1.25 -10.19
N GLU A 124 4.64 1.43 -10.51
CA GLU A 124 5.08 2.02 -11.77
C GLU A 124 4.63 1.20 -12.98
N LEU A 125 4.75 -0.13 -12.91
CA LEU A 125 4.31 -1.03 -13.98
C LEU A 125 2.80 -0.97 -14.25
N ILE A 126 1.98 -0.69 -13.23
CA ILE A 126 0.53 -0.56 -13.39
C ILE A 126 0.07 0.90 -13.61
N GLY A 127 1.01 1.84 -13.70
CA GLY A 127 0.73 3.25 -14.00
C GLY A 127 0.08 4.03 -12.85
N LEU A 128 0.30 3.63 -11.60
CA LEU A 128 -0.19 4.36 -10.43
C LEU A 128 0.73 5.55 -10.16
N GLY A 129 0.12 6.74 -10.04
CA GLY A 129 0.82 8.01 -9.84
C GLY A 129 1.24 8.20 -8.38
N ALA A 130 2.17 7.39 -7.89
CA ALA A 130 2.75 7.56 -6.57
C ALA A 130 4.26 7.42 -6.59
N SER A 131 4.93 8.21 -5.77
CA SER A 131 6.37 8.14 -5.54
C SER A 131 6.68 8.29 -4.05
N PHE A 132 7.92 8.00 -3.67
CA PHE A 132 8.38 8.21 -2.30
C PHE A 132 9.84 8.66 -2.27
N GLU A 133 10.20 9.37 -1.20
CA GLU A 133 11.56 9.78 -0.89
C GLU A 133 11.91 9.31 0.53
N GLU A 134 13.09 8.73 0.73
CA GLU A 134 13.59 8.43 2.08
C GLU A 134 14.25 9.66 2.69
N VAL A 135 13.88 9.99 3.92
CA VAL A 135 14.45 11.08 4.72
C VAL A 135 15.07 10.56 6.02
N GLN A 136 15.67 11.46 6.81
CA GLN A 136 16.39 11.09 8.03
C GLN A 136 15.53 10.25 9.00
N ASP A 137 14.31 10.70 9.30
CA ASP A 137 13.40 10.11 10.29
C ASP A 137 12.31 9.19 9.68
N GLY A 138 12.34 8.96 8.36
CA GLY A 138 11.38 8.07 7.70
C GLY A 138 11.26 8.33 6.20
N PHE A 139 10.05 8.58 5.71
CA PHE A 139 9.74 8.67 4.27
C PHE A 139 8.74 9.79 3.98
N ILE A 140 8.81 10.37 2.79
CA ILE A 140 7.79 11.25 2.24
C ILE A 140 7.14 10.53 1.06
N LEU A 141 5.81 10.46 1.04
CA LEU A 141 5.03 9.85 -0.02
C LEU A 141 4.25 10.93 -0.77
N PHE A 142 4.24 10.81 -2.08
CA PHE A 142 3.52 11.69 -3.00
C PHE A 142 2.49 10.87 -3.74
N TYR A 143 1.24 11.33 -3.73
CA TYR A 143 0.15 10.75 -4.53
C TYR A 143 -0.37 11.81 -5.48
N GLN A 144 -0.34 11.52 -6.78
CA GLN A 144 -0.77 12.41 -7.84
C GLN A 144 -2.27 12.66 -7.77
N THR A 145 -3.07 11.60 -7.67
CA THR A 145 -4.53 11.71 -7.61
C THR A 145 -5.12 11.08 -6.36
N LYS A 146 -6.36 11.48 -6.06
CA LYS A 146 -7.18 10.85 -5.02
C LYS A 146 -7.36 9.36 -5.24
N GLU A 147 -7.42 8.93 -6.49
CA GLU A 147 -7.56 7.53 -6.84
C GLU A 147 -6.28 6.75 -6.54
N ASP A 148 -5.11 7.31 -6.87
CA ASP A 148 -3.81 6.71 -6.52
C ASP A 148 -3.70 6.47 -5.00
N PHE A 149 -4.14 7.45 -4.20
CA PHE A 149 -4.18 7.30 -2.74
C PHE A 149 -5.12 6.17 -2.28
N LYS A 150 -6.33 6.09 -2.85
CA LYS A 150 -7.29 5.03 -2.51
C LYS A 150 -6.77 3.64 -2.87
N ILE A 151 -6.15 3.50 -4.04
CA ILE A 151 -5.53 2.23 -4.44
C ILE A 151 -4.42 1.86 -3.45
N GLY A 152 -3.60 2.82 -3.02
CA GLY A 152 -2.58 2.62 -2.00
C GLY A 152 -3.12 2.16 -0.63
N LEU A 153 -4.41 2.38 -0.35
CA LEU A 153 -5.08 1.89 0.87
C LEU A 153 -5.72 0.51 0.72
N MET A 154 -5.78 -0.04 -0.48
CA MET A 154 -6.44 -1.31 -0.74
C MET A 154 -5.78 -2.46 0.02
N ASP A 155 -6.60 -3.39 0.53
CA ASP A 155 -6.09 -4.65 1.04
C ASP A 155 -5.91 -5.66 -0.09
N LEU A 156 -4.68 -5.85 -0.57
CA LEU A 156 -4.39 -6.75 -1.67
C LEU A 156 -4.63 -8.23 -1.34
N LEU A 157 -4.75 -8.59 -0.05
CA LEU A 157 -5.19 -9.95 0.32
C LEU A 157 -6.71 -10.09 0.33
N ASN A 158 -7.46 -8.99 0.32
CA ASN A 158 -8.91 -9.01 0.16
C ASN A 158 -9.25 -9.02 -1.34
N LEU A 159 -9.24 -10.22 -1.93
CA LEU A 159 -9.42 -10.36 -3.38
C LEU A 159 -10.77 -9.85 -3.89
N GLU A 160 -11.81 -9.81 -3.06
CA GLU A 160 -13.10 -9.20 -3.42
C GLU A 160 -12.99 -7.68 -3.59
N GLU A 161 -12.23 -7.02 -2.72
CA GLU A 161 -11.95 -5.58 -2.83
C GLU A 161 -11.15 -5.28 -4.10
N VAL A 162 -10.14 -6.12 -4.39
CA VAL A 162 -9.34 -6.04 -5.63
C VAL A 162 -10.20 -6.26 -6.88
N ARG A 163 -11.07 -7.29 -6.89
CA ARG A 163 -12.01 -7.57 -8.00
C ARG A 163 -12.93 -6.38 -8.24
N THR A 164 -13.57 -5.88 -7.18
CA THR A 164 -14.51 -4.77 -7.26
C THR A 164 -13.86 -3.53 -7.85
N TYR A 165 -12.64 -3.22 -7.41
CA TYR A 165 -11.89 -2.10 -7.97
C TYR A 165 -11.56 -2.31 -9.45
N LEU A 166 -10.97 -3.46 -9.81
CA LEU A 166 -10.59 -3.75 -11.20
C LEU A 166 -11.80 -3.75 -12.14
N ASP A 167 -12.95 -4.24 -11.70
CA ASP A 167 -14.19 -4.19 -12.46
C ASP A 167 -14.66 -2.75 -12.68
N SER A 168 -14.61 -1.91 -11.63
CA SER A 168 -15.01 -0.50 -11.72
C SER A 168 -14.21 0.34 -12.72
N ILE A 169 -12.97 -0.09 -13.03
CA ILE A 169 -12.11 0.58 -14.02
C ILE A 169 -12.00 -0.21 -15.34
N GLY A 170 -12.80 -1.26 -15.52
CA GLY A 170 -12.81 -2.10 -16.73
C GLY A 170 -11.55 -2.93 -16.94
N MET A 171 -10.79 -3.21 -15.88
CA MET A 171 -9.55 -4.00 -15.89
C MET A 171 -9.72 -5.44 -15.40
N LEU A 172 -10.93 -5.84 -14.95
CA LEU A 172 -11.23 -7.24 -14.63
C LEU A 172 -11.44 -8.06 -15.91
N ILE A 173 -10.35 -8.27 -16.65
CA ILE A 173 -10.33 -9.09 -17.87
C ILE A 173 -10.09 -10.57 -17.51
N PRO A 174 -10.46 -11.54 -18.38
CA PRO A 174 -10.39 -12.97 -18.06
C PRO A 174 -9.01 -13.48 -17.59
N SER A 175 -7.91 -12.89 -18.08
CA SER A 175 -6.56 -13.24 -17.62
C SER A 175 -6.29 -12.78 -16.18
N ILE A 176 -6.77 -11.59 -15.81
CA ILE A 176 -6.63 -11.05 -14.46
C ILE A 176 -7.55 -11.79 -13.50
N GLU A 177 -8.78 -12.11 -13.91
CA GLU A 177 -9.69 -12.93 -13.11
C GLU A 177 -9.11 -14.33 -12.83
N ARG A 178 -8.50 -14.95 -13.85
CA ARG A 178 -7.78 -16.23 -13.68
C ARG A 178 -6.65 -16.12 -12.68
N PHE A 179 -5.85 -15.06 -12.74
CA PHE A 179 -4.80 -14.79 -11.76
C PHE A 179 -5.37 -14.74 -10.33
N LEU A 180 -6.41 -13.92 -10.12
CA LEU A 180 -7.02 -13.76 -8.79
C LEU A 180 -7.56 -15.10 -8.26
N ASN A 181 -8.16 -15.92 -9.12
CA ASN A 181 -8.62 -17.26 -8.74
C ASN A 181 -7.46 -18.20 -8.35
N GLN A 182 -6.35 -18.18 -9.09
CA GLN A 182 -5.16 -18.97 -8.73
C GLN A 182 -4.55 -18.55 -7.39
N ILE A 183 -4.55 -17.24 -7.10
CA ILE A 183 -4.09 -16.72 -5.80
C ILE A 183 -5.04 -17.16 -4.69
N GLN A 184 -6.35 -17.06 -4.91
CA GLN A 184 -7.34 -17.51 -3.95
C GLN A 184 -7.13 -18.98 -3.56
N ASP A 185 -6.89 -19.85 -4.55
CA ASP A 185 -6.69 -21.27 -4.34
C ASP A 185 -5.34 -21.60 -3.67
N LYS A 186 -4.26 -20.89 -4.01
CA LYS A 186 -2.92 -21.14 -3.45
C LYS A 186 -2.74 -20.56 -2.05
N THR A 187 -3.31 -19.39 -1.78
CA THR A 187 -3.06 -18.63 -0.54
C THR A 187 -4.08 -18.94 0.56
N PHE A 188 -5.32 -19.31 0.22
CA PHE A 188 -6.40 -19.44 1.21
C PHE A 188 -6.97 -20.85 1.38
N LYS A 189 -6.65 -21.83 0.51
CA LYS A 189 -7.15 -23.22 0.64
C LYS A 189 -6.16 -24.23 1.24
N LYS A 190 -4.90 -23.87 1.43
CA LYS A 190 -3.93 -24.71 2.17
C LYS A 190 -3.26 -23.88 3.26
N PRO A 191 -3.63 -24.03 4.55
CA PRO A 191 -2.77 -23.52 5.61
C PRO A 191 -1.39 -24.17 5.45
N PRO A 192 -0.29 -23.44 5.65
CA PRO A 192 1.02 -24.05 5.69
C PRO A 192 0.99 -25.14 6.76
N LYS A 193 1.36 -26.37 6.39
CA LYS A 193 1.68 -27.39 7.38
C LYS A 193 2.88 -26.84 8.15
N LEU A 194 2.69 -26.51 9.41
CA LEU A 194 3.78 -26.32 10.35
C LEU A 194 4.49 -27.67 10.45
N THR A 195 5.64 -27.80 9.78
CA THR A 195 6.64 -28.84 10.01
C THR A 195 7.81 -28.21 10.73
#